data_AF-A0A3P1SPD3-F1
#
_entry.id   AF-A0A3P1SPD3-F1
#
_cell.length_a   1.000
_cell.length_b   1.000
_cell.length_c   1.000
_cell.angle_alpha   90.00
_cell.angle_beta   90.00
_cell.angle_gamma   90.00
#
_symmetry.space_group_name_H-M   'P 1'
#
loop_
_entity.id
_entity.type
_entity.pdbx_description
1 polymer ?
#
loop_
_entity_poly.entity_id
_entity_poly.type
_entity_poly.pdbx_seq_one_letter_code
_entity_poly.pdbx_strand_id
1 'polypeptide(L)'
;MRCSFYIVSKLFNLYVAMAIASQRRNEKAVVVFVNQPLTGNKDFEQLKSWKNSPFHESYCFAGHFPGSLSKLKQRKIVFKAIKELIECYRPENIFTGNDRRMEFQYAMHVACKLDSSVKGHYMDEGTFTYIGRKPKNAISQHLDNLLKKISYGCWWQEPTTIGASSL
;
A
#
# COMPACT_ATOMS: atom_id res chain seq x y z
N MET A 1 -7.20 6.52 20.45
CA MET A 1 -8.08 5.86 19.46
C MET A 1 -7.20 5.07 18.52
N ARG A 2 -7.47 3.77 18.31
CA ARG A 2 -6.66 2.93 17.41
C ARG A 2 -6.74 3.45 15.99
N CYS A 3 -5.70 3.24 15.17
CA CYS A 3 -5.66 3.69 13.78
C CYS A 3 -5.35 2.53 12.83
N SER A 4 -6.06 2.51 11.70
CA SER A 4 -5.93 1.47 10.68
C SER A 4 -5.80 2.10 9.30
N PHE A 5 -4.75 1.72 8.57
CA PHE A 5 -4.47 2.20 7.22
C PHE A 5 -4.97 1.22 6.18
N TYR A 6 -5.60 1.72 5.12
CA TYR A 6 -6.10 0.93 4.00
C TYR A 6 -5.44 1.40 2.71
N ILE A 7 -4.43 0.66 2.25
CA ILE A 7 -3.69 0.97 1.03
C ILE A 7 -4.41 0.35 -0.16
N VAL A 8 -4.93 1.20 -1.04
CA VAL A 8 -5.79 0.80 -2.17
C VAL A 8 -5.18 1.23 -3.49
N SER A 9 -5.16 0.33 -4.47
CA SER A 9 -4.62 0.64 -5.82
C SER A 9 -5.65 0.47 -6.94
N LYS A 10 -6.76 -0.23 -6.66
CA LYS A 10 -7.85 -0.53 -7.59
C LYS A 10 -9.19 -0.33 -6.89
N LEU A 11 -10.24 -0.11 -7.66
CA LEU A 11 -11.61 0.05 -7.16
C LEU A 11 -12.07 -1.16 -6.32
N PHE A 12 -11.71 -2.38 -6.70
CA PHE A 12 -12.02 -3.57 -5.90
C PHE A 12 -11.40 -3.51 -4.49
N ASN A 13 -10.14 -3.07 -4.36
CA ASN A 13 -9.50 -2.91 -3.05
C ASN A 13 -10.24 -1.86 -2.20
N LEU A 14 -10.77 -0.81 -2.83
CA LEU A 14 -11.58 0.19 -2.13
C LEU A 14 -12.86 -0.41 -1.56
N TYR A 15 -13.59 -1.23 -2.32
CA TYR A 15 -14.80 -1.90 -1.82
C TYR A 15 -14.51 -2.81 -0.62
N VAL A 16 -13.46 -3.64 -0.71
CA VAL A 16 -13.07 -4.51 0.41
C VAL A 16 -12.64 -3.69 1.62
N ALA A 17 -11.84 -2.63 1.42
CA ALA A 17 -11.43 -1.73 2.48
C ALA A 17 -12.63 -1.05 3.16
N MET A 18 -13.62 -0.60 2.39
CA MET A 18 -14.85 0.00 2.92
C MET A 18 -15.64 -0.98 3.78
N ALA A 19 -15.77 -2.23 3.33
CA ALA A 19 -16.46 -3.28 4.10
C ALA A 19 -15.77 -3.56 5.43
N ILE A 20 -14.43 -3.67 5.44
CA ILE A 20 -13.64 -3.89 6.66
C ILE A 20 -13.74 -2.67 7.59
N ALA A 21 -13.50 -1.46 7.07
CA ALA A 21 -13.54 -0.23 7.86
C ALA A 21 -14.92 -0.01 8.51
N SER A 22 -16.01 -0.32 7.79
CA SER A 22 -17.38 -0.19 8.29
C SER A 22 -17.71 -1.10 9.48
N GLN A 23 -17.00 -2.22 9.62
CA GLN A 23 -17.13 -3.16 10.75
C GLN A 23 -16.23 -2.77 11.93
N ARG A 24 -15.19 -1.94 11.69
CA ARG A 24 -14.20 -1.52 12.69
C ARG A 24 -14.43 -0.08 13.15
N ARG A 25 -15.67 0.25 13.52
CA ARG A 25 -16.11 1.63 13.83
C ARG A 25 -15.40 2.29 15.03
N ASN A 26 -14.74 1.49 15.88
CA ASN A 26 -14.00 1.96 17.03
C ASN A 26 -12.54 2.38 16.70
N GLU A 27 -12.18 2.39 15.41
CA GLU A 27 -10.84 2.74 14.92
C GLU A 27 -10.89 3.94 13.95
N LYS A 28 -9.86 4.79 13.99
CA LYS A 28 -9.63 5.78 12.95
C LYS A 28 -9.21 5.04 11.67
N ALA A 29 -10.09 5.02 10.68
CA ALA A 29 -9.78 4.45 9.37
C ALA A 29 -9.19 5.52 8.43
N VAL A 30 -7.98 5.29 7.93
CA VAL A 30 -7.30 6.15 6.95
C VAL A 30 -7.12 5.38 5.66
N VAL A 31 -7.64 5.91 4.54
CA VAL A 31 -7.46 5.29 3.23
C VAL A 31 -6.38 6.01 2.43
N VAL A 32 -5.49 5.24 1.81
CA VAL A 32 -4.37 5.75 1.03
C VAL A 32 -4.43 5.14 -0.37
N PHE A 33 -4.86 5.94 -1.34
CA PHE A 33 -4.83 5.57 -2.74
C PHE A 33 -3.39 5.67 -3.25
N VAL A 34 -2.88 4.58 -3.80
CA VAL A 34 -1.51 4.51 -4.34
C VAL A 34 -1.54 4.09 -5.81
N ASN A 35 -0.47 4.38 -6.53
CA ASN A 35 -0.33 4.05 -7.94
C ASN A 35 -1.46 4.65 -8.82
N GLN A 36 -1.87 5.88 -8.52
CA GLN A 36 -2.93 6.56 -9.27
C GLN A 36 -2.42 7.31 -10.51
N PRO A 37 -3.29 7.62 -11.49
CA PRO A 37 -2.96 8.52 -12.59
C PRO A 37 -2.61 9.93 -12.11
N LEU A 38 -1.73 10.63 -12.82
CA LEU A 38 -1.38 12.03 -12.52
C LEU A 38 -2.56 13.00 -12.71
N THR A 39 -3.49 12.65 -13.59
CA THR A 39 -4.71 13.42 -13.88
C THR A 39 -5.75 13.34 -12.77
N GLY A 40 -5.47 12.64 -11.67
CA GLY A 40 -6.40 12.36 -10.59
C GLY A 40 -7.16 11.05 -10.76
N ASN A 41 -7.93 10.69 -9.74
CA ASN A 41 -8.75 9.49 -9.69
C ASN A 41 -10.20 9.85 -9.32
N LYS A 42 -11.16 9.50 -10.18
CA LYS A 42 -12.58 9.84 -9.96
C LYS A 42 -13.18 9.19 -8.72
N ASP A 43 -12.78 7.95 -8.41
CA ASP A 43 -13.25 7.22 -7.23
C ASP A 43 -12.79 7.92 -5.94
N PHE A 44 -11.57 8.49 -5.93
CA PHE A 44 -11.05 9.29 -4.82
C PHE A 44 -11.83 10.59 -4.64
N GLU A 45 -12.12 11.31 -5.72
CA GLU A 45 -12.94 12.53 -5.65
C GLU A 45 -14.36 12.22 -5.15
N GLN A 46 -14.95 11.12 -5.63
CA GLN A 46 -16.25 10.67 -5.15
C GLN A 46 -16.20 10.30 -3.66
N LEU A 47 -15.16 9.60 -3.21
CA LEU A 47 -14.98 9.26 -1.82
C LEU A 47 -14.87 10.50 -0.92
N LYS A 48 -14.13 11.52 -1.34
CA LYS A 48 -14.03 12.80 -0.61
C LYS A 48 -15.38 13.49 -0.43
N SER A 49 -16.26 13.37 -1.42
CA SER A 49 -17.61 13.96 -1.35
C SER A 49 -18.60 13.16 -0.51
N TRP A 50 -18.25 11.93 -0.12
CA TRP A 50 -19.15 11.03 0.57
C TRP A 50 -19.22 11.31 2.07
N LYS A 51 -20.29 11.99 2.49
CA LYS A 51 -20.51 12.42 3.89
C LYS A 51 -20.46 11.29 4.93
N ASN A 52 -20.89 10.08 4.56
CA ASN A 52 -20.97 8.93 5.47
C ASN A 52 -19.90 7.88 5.16
N SER A 53 -18.75 8.31 4.65
CA SER A 53 -17.59 7.44 4.43
C SER A 53 -17.14 6.79 5.74
N PRO A 54 -16.77 5.50 5.75
CA PRO A 54 -16.17 4.87 6.93
C PRO A 54 -14.73 5.37 7.18
N PHE A 55 -14.12 6.04 6.20
CA PHE A 55 -12.78 6.60 6.31
C PHE A 55 -12.84 8.02 6.86
N HIS A 56 -12.01 8.27 7.88
CA HIS A 56 -11.87 9.57 8.52
C HIS A 56 -10.95 10.49 7.72
N GLU A 57 -9.94 9.92 7.06
CA GLU A 57 -8.95 10.64 6.27
C GLU A 57 -8.71 9.88 4.97
N SER A 58 -8.44 10.63 3.91
CA SER A 58 -8.15 10.05 2.60
C SER A 58 -6.98 10.77 1.93
N TYR A 59 -6.03 9.99 1.42
CA TYR A 59 -4.84 10.48 0.72
C TYR A 59 -4.74 9.81 -0.65
N CYS A 60 -4.19 10.52 -1.64
CA CYS A 60 -4.02 9.99 -2.99
C CYS A 60 -2.64 10.33 -3.54
N PHE A 61 -1.90 9.28 -3.92
CA PHE A 61 -0.56 9.35 -4.47
C PHE A 61 -0.52 8.79 -5.89
N ALA A 62 0.02 9.59 -6.81
CA ALA A 62 0.25 9.14 -8.17
C ALA A 62 1.35 8.06 -8.23
N GLY A 63 1.31 7.20 -9.25
CA GLY A 63 2.39 6.26 -9.56
C GLY A 63 2.71 6.11 -11.04
N HIS A 64 1.90 6.70 -11.93
CA HIS A 64 2.12 6.69 -13.37
C HIS A 64 2.95 7.90 -13.79
N PHE A 65 4.28 7.82 -13.61
CA PHE A 65 5.20 8.90 -13.98
C PHE A 65 5.82 8.64 -15.37
N PRO A 66 5.92 9.66 -16.26
CA PRO A 66 6.68 9.55 -17.51
C PRO A 66 8.19 9.62 -17.24
N GLY A 67 9.00 8.84 -17.98
CA GLY A 67 10.47 8.81 -17.88
C GLY A 67 11.05 8.01 -16.69
N SER A 68 12.23 7.40 -16.84
CA SER A 68 12.79 6.47 -15.83
C SER A 68 13.48 7.16 -14.64
N LEU A 69 14.25 8.23 -14.88
CA LEU A 69 14.93 8.97 -13.80
C LEU A 69 13.95 9.79 -12.95
N SER A 70 12.95 10.39 -13.62
CA SER A 70 11.82 11.05 -12.98
C SER A 70 10.99 10.08 -12.13
N LYS A 71 10.77 8.84 -12.58
CA LYS A 71 10.06 7.81 -11.77
C LYS A 71 10.70 7.58 -10.41
N LEU A 72 12.01 7.42 -10.33
CA LEU A 72 12.69 7.18 -9.04
C LEU A 72 12.55 8.36 -8.09
N LYS A 73 12.75 9.59 -8.59
CA LYS A 73 12.58 10.82 -7.79
C LYS A 73 11.13 10.94 -7.27
N GLN A 74 10.15 10.70 -8.13
CA GLN A 74 8.74 10.75 -7.77
C GLN A 74 8.36 9.67 -6.76
N ARG A 75 8.90 8.44 -6.89
CA ARG A 75 8.72 7.39 -5.88
C ARG A 75 9.28 7.78 -4.52
N LYS A 76 10.45 8.41 -4.46
CA LYS A 76 11.01 8.93 -3.21
C LYS A 76 10.12 9.98 -2.55
N ILE A 77 9.45 10.82 -3.34
CA ILE A 77 8.47 11.79 -2.83
C ILE A 77 7.26 11.05 -2.21
N VAL A 78 6.72 10.06 -2.92
CA VAL A 78 5.62 9.22 -2.39
C VAL A 78 6.03 8.51 -1.11
N PHE A 79 7.22 7.92 -1.05
CA PHE A 79 7.73 7.29 0.16
C PHE A 79 7.89 8.28 1.31
N LYS A 80 8.43 9.48 1.05
CA LYS A 80 8.51 10.52 2.07
C LYS A 80 7.13 10.86 2.64
N ALA A 81 6.13 11.05 1.79
CA ALA A 81 4.76 11.31 2.22
C ALA A 81 4.16 10.14 3.02
N ILE A 82 4.37 8.89 2.57
CA ILE A 82 3.94 7.70 3.33
C ILE A 82 4.60 7.66 4.70
N LYS A 83 5.90 7.93 4.80
CA LYS A 83 6.63 7.98 6.08
C LYS A 83 6.02 9.00 7.02
N GLU A 84 5.77 10.22 6.54
CA GLU A 84 5.16 11.29 7.32
C GLU A 84 3.77 10.90 7.83
N LEU A 85 2.94 10.25 7.00
CA LEU A 85 1.64 9.73 7.43
C LEU A 85 1.78 8.64 8.50
N ILE A 86 2.68 7.68 8.32
CA ILE A 86 2.89 6.61 9.30
C ILE A 86 3.40 7.17 10.64
N GLU A 87 4.32 8.14 10.61
CA GLU A 87 4.85 8.79 11.82
C GLU A 87 3.78 9.63 12.54
N CYS A 88 2.89 10.27 11.78
CA CYS A 88 1.79 11.07 12.32
C CYS A 88 0.68 10.21 12.94
N TYR A 89 0.25 9.17 12.23
CA TYR A 89 -0.92 8.38 12.60
C TYR A 89 -0.63 7.13 13.42
N ARG A 90 0.60 6.59 13.33
CA ARG A 90 1.05 5.35 13.98
C ARG A 90 0.00 4.24 13.93
N PRO A 91 -0.35 3.74 12.73
CA PRO A 91 -1.38 2.72 12.60
C PRO A 91 -0.96 1.40 13.25
N GLU A 92 -1.89 0.75 13.95
CA GLU A 92 -1.72 -0.60 14.49
C GLU A 92 -1.94 -1.67 13.41
N ASN A 93 -2.72 -1.34 12.38
CA ASN A 93 -3.04 -2.23 11.27
C ASN A 93 -2.81 -1.54 9.92
N ILE A 94 -2.20 -2.24 8.97
CA ILE A 94 -2.05 -1.79 7.59
C ILE A 94 -2.61 -2.86 6.66
N PHE A 95 -3.70 -2.53 5.97
CA PHE A 95 -4.38 -3.39 5.01
C PHE A 95 -3.91 -3.09 3.59
N THR A 96 -3.68 -4.12 2.78
CA THR A 96 -3.41 -3.99 1.34
C THR A 96 -4.09 -5.10 0.56
N GLY A 97 -4.50 -4.81 -0.67
CA GLY A 97 -4.85 -5.89 -1.61
C GLY A 97 -3.63 -6.62 -2.15
N ASN A 98 -2.49 -5.91 -2.28
CA ASN A 98 -1.29 -6.42 -2.92
C ASN A 98 -0.04 -6.14 -2.09
N ASP A 99 0.60 -7.20 -1.63
CA ASP A 99 1.79 -7.14 -0.77
C ASP A 99 3.09 -6.89 -1.53
N ARG A 100 3.07 -6.98 -2.86
CA ARG A 100 4.19 -6.65 -3.75
C ARG A 100 4.31 -5.15 -4.02
N ARG A 101 3.34 -4.35 -3.59
CA ARG A 101 3.36 -2.90 -3.82
C ARG A 101 4.42 -2.27 -2.91
N MET A 102 5.33 -1.53 -3.52
CA MET A 102 6.38 -0.78 -2.83
C MET A 102 5.83 0.11 -1.72
N GLU A 103 4.68 0.73 -1.97
CA GLU A 103 4.03 1.64 -1.04
C GLU A 103 3.59 0.93 0.24
N PHE A 104 3.04 -0.29 0.12
CA PHE A 104 2.68 -1.11 1.28
C PHE A 104 3.90 -1.60 2.04
N GLN A 105 4.89 -2.16 1.34
CA GLN A 105 6.10 -2.68 1.99
C GLN A 105 6.87 -1.57 2.71
N TYR A 106 6.93 -0.37 2.10
CA TYR A 106 7.55 0.78 2.73
C TYR A 106 6.78 1.27 3.95
N ALA A 107 5.44 1.30 3.87
CA ALA A 107 4.60 1.65 5.01
C ALA A 107 4.81 0.68 6.19
N MET A 108 4.79 -0.63 5.94
CA MET A 108 5.09 -1.66 6.94
C MET A 108 6.49 -1.48 7.53
N HIS A 109 7.52 -1.29 6.69
CA HIS A 109 8.89 -1.07 7.16
C HIS A 109 9.02 0.13 8.09
N VAL A 110 8.38 1.27 7.76
CA VAL A 110 8.39 2.45 8.61
C VAL A 110 7.60 2.19 9.89
N ALA A 111 6.42 1.58 9.80
CA ALA A 111 5.57 1.33 10.96
C ALA A 111 6.23 0.35 11.95
N CYS A 112 6.78 -0.77 11.47
CA CYS A 112 7.48 -1.75 12.29
C CYS A 112 8.74 -1.20 12.98
N LYS A 113 9.36 -0.16 12.40
CA LYS A 113 10.48 0.57 13.06
C LYS A 113 10.03 1.42 14.23
N LEU A 114 8.80 1.92 14.19
CA LEU A 114 8.23 2.73 15.27
C LEU A 114 7.61 1.84 16.35
N ASP A 115 6.97 0.74 15.94
CA ASP A 115 6.31 -0.23 16.81
C ASP A 115 6.31 -1.61 16.14
N SER A 116 6.97 -2.59 16.74
CA SER A 116 7.06 -3.95 16.21
C SER A 116 5.77 -4.76 16.33
N SER A 117 4.75 -4.23 17.00
CA SER A 117 3.44 -4.88 17.16
C SER A 117 2.46 -4.62 16.01
N VAL A 118 2.82 -3.73 15.07
CA VAL A 118 2.01 -3.39 13.89
C VAL A 118 1.74 -4.64 13.05
N LYS A 119 0.49 -4.77 12.54
CA LYS A 119 0.05 -5.92 11.76
C LYS A 119 -0.27 -5.55 10.32
N GLY A 120 0.36 -6.26 9.38
CA GLY A 120 -0.02 -6.26 7.97
C GLY A 120 -1.21 -7.20 7.72
N HIS A 121 -2.18 -6.77 6.92
CA HIS A 121 -3.36 -7.56 6.56
C HIS A 121 -3.55 -7.60 5.05
N TYR A 122 -3.74 -8.80 4.52
CA TYR A 122 -4.04 -9.01 3.10
C TYR A 122 -5.54 -9.04 2.87
N MET A 123 -6.01 -8.08 2.09
CA MET A 123 -7.36 -8.02 1.56
C MET A 123 -7.45 -8.84 0.28
N ASP A 124 -8.66 -9.27 -0.05
CA ASP A 124 -8.89 -9.93 -1.33
C ASP A 124 -8.50 -8.99 -2.51
N GLU A 125 -7.77 -9.53 -3.49
CA GLU A 125 -7.39 -8.86 -4.73
C GLU A 125 -8.15 -9.42 -5.96
N GLY A 126 -9.07 -10.35 -5.73
CA GLY A 126 -9.89 -10.99 -6.75
C GLY A 126 -9.21 -12.25 -7.28
N THR A 127 -9.35 -12.54 -8.58
CA THR A 127 -8.91 -13.82 -9.19
C THR A 127 -7.44 -14.16 -8.95
N PHE A 128 -6.56 -13.16 -8.79
CA PHE A 128 -5.16 -13.37 -8.47
C PHE A 128 -4.91 -14.01 -7.10
N THR A 129 -5.77 -13.73 -6.12
CA THR A 129 -5.72 -14.37 -4.79
C THR A 129 -5.93 -15.88 -4.89
N TYR A 130 -6.74 -16.33 -5.85
CA TYR A 130 -7.16 -17.74 -5.97
C TYR A 130 -6.33 -18.54 -6.98
N ILE A 131 -5.91 -17.92 -8.08
CA ILE A 131 -5.18 -18.62 -9.15
C ILE A 131 -3.67 -18.68 -8.85
N GLY A 132 -3.17 -17.76 -8.01
CA GLY A 132 -1.75 -17.59 -7.76
C GLY A 132 -0.99 -17.15 -9.01
N ARG A 133 0.34 -17.09 -8.93
CA ARG A 133 1.20 -16.76 -10.08
C ARG A 133 2.32 -17.78 -10.19
N LYS A 134 2.65 -18.20 -11.42
CA LYS A 134 3.83 -19.02 -11.67
C LYS A 134 5.08 -18.29 -11.15
N PRO A 135 5.91 -18.92 -10.32
CA PRO A 135 7.12 -18.29 -9.81
C PRO A 135 8.06 -17.95 -10.97
N LYS A 136 8.72 -16.80 -10.90
CA LYS A 136 9.82 -16.49 -11.83
C LYS A 136 10.99 -17.45 -11.55
N ASN A 137 11.85 -17.65 -12.55
CA ASN A 137 13.12 -18.35 -12.36
C ASN A 137 13.92 -17.67 -11.23
N ALA A 138 14.42 -18.46 -10.28
CA ALA A 138 15.04 -17.97 -9.04
C ALA A 138 16.19 -16.96 -9.28
N ILE A 139 16.98 -17.16 -10.33
CA ILE A 139 18.10 -16.29 -10.71
C ILE A 139 17.60 -14.88 -11.09
N SER A 140 16.58 -14.80 -11.94
CA SER A 140 15.98 -13.52 -12.35
C SER A 140 15.33 -12.82 -11.16
N GLN A 141 14.69 -13.57 -10.25
CA GLN A 141 14.11 -13.00 -9.04
C GLN A 141 15.18 -12.43 -8.10
N HIS A 142 16.33 -13.10 -7.97
CA HIS A 142 17.43 -12.62 -7.12
C HIS A 142 18.06 -11.33 -7.67
N LEU A 143 18.31 -11.28 -8.99
CA LEU A 143 18.81 -10.08 -9.67
C LEU A 143 17.84 -8.90 -9.55
N ASP A 144 16.54 -9.12 -9.79
CA ASP A 144 15.50 -8.09 -9.63
C ASP A 144 15.47 -7.57 -8.18
N ASN A 145 15.55 -8.47 -7.19
CA ASN A 145 15.54 -8.11 -5.78
C ASN A 145 16.79 -7.30 -5.38
N LEU A 146 17.98 -7.69 -5.88
CA LEU A 146 19.24 -6.98 -5.63
C LEU A 146 19.21 -5.55 -6.22
N LEU A 147 18.81 -5.42 -7.48
CA LEU A 147 18.71 -4.12 -8.16
C LEU A 147 17.75 -3.17 -7.45
N LYS A 148 16.62 -3.70 -6.95
CA LYS A 148 15.64 -2.92 -6.20
C LYS A 148 16.14 -2.56 -4.80
N LYS A 149 16.87 -3.44 -4.10
CA LYS A 149 17.50 -3.09 -2.82
C LYS A 149 18.52 -1.97 -2.96
N ILE A 150 19.29 -1.96 -4.05
CA ILE A 150 20.22 -0.85 -4.37
C ILE A 150 19.43 0.44 -4.66
N SER A 151 18.36 0.33 -5.43
CA SER A 151 17.59 1.50 -5.88
C SER A 151 16.72 2.13 -4.79
N TYR A 152 16.15 1.32 -3.90
CA TYR A 152 15.12 1.73 -2.95
C TYR A 152 15.54 1.56 -1.49
N GLY A 153 16.50 0.68 -1.21
CA GLY A 153 17.00 0.35 0.13
C GLY A 153 16.74 -1.12 0.51
N CYS A 154 17.44 -1.59 1.55
CA CYS A 154 17.42 -3.00 1.99
C CYS A 154 16.06 -3.49 2.52
N TRP A 155 15.07 -2.61 2.66
CA TRP A 155 13.71 -2.93 3.11
C TRP A 155 12.87 -3.62 2.04
N TRP A 156 13.23 -3.48 0.76
CA TRP A 156 12.47 -4.10 -0.33
C TRP A 156 12.51 -5.62 -0.26
N GLN A 157 11.35 -6.26 -0.41
CA GLN A 157 11.20 -7.70 -0.52
C GLN A 157 10.36 -8.05 -1.76
N GLU A 158 10.84 -8.96 -2.61
CA GLU A 158 10.05 -9.48 -3.73
C GLU A 158 9.43 -10.83 -3.34
N PRO A 159 8.17 -10.88 -2.87
CA PRO A 159 7.56 -12.15 -2.46
C PRO A 159 7.35 -13.04 -3.69
N THR A 160 7.44 -14.35 -3.46
CA THR A 160 7.34 -15.40 -4.49
C THR A 160 5.93 -15.50 -5.07
N THR A 161 4.91 -15.29 -4.25
CA THR A 161 3.49 -15.19 -4.64
C THR A 161 2.81 -14.05 -3.86
N ILE A 162 1.60 -13.66 -4.28
CA ILE A 162 0.80 -12.63 -3.59
C ILE A 162 0.37 -13.17 -2.22
N GLY A 163 0.45 -12.33 -1.19
CA GLY A 163 0.08 -12.66 0.19
C GLY A 163 1.13 -13.49 0.94
N ALA A 164 2.30 -13.72 0.35
CA ALA A 164 3.39 -14.51 0.95
C ALA A 164 4.53 -13.65 1.49
N SER A 165 4.41 -12.31 1.51
CA SER A 165 5.41 -11.46 2.16
C SER A 165 5.38 -11.70 3.68
N SER A 166 6.55 -11.90 4.28
CA SER A 166 6.73 -12.10 5.73
C SER A 166 6.80 -10.77 6.49
N LEU A 167 6.05 -9.76 6.03
CA LEU A 167 6.07 -8.38 6.52
C LEU A 167 5.06 -8.16 7.64
#